data_AF-A0A7Y1XGM5-F1
#
_entry.id   AF-A0A7Y1XGM5-F1
#
_cell.length_a   1.000
_cell.length_b   1.000
_cell.length_c   1.000
_cell.angle_alpha   90.00
_cell.angle_beta   90.00
_cell.angle_gamma   90.00
#
_symmetry.space_group_name_H-M   'P 1'
#
loop_
_entity.id
_entity.type
_entity.pdbx_description
1 polymer ?
#
loop_
_entity_poly.entity_id
_entity_poly.type
_entity_poly.pdbx_seq_one_letter_code
_entity_poly.pdbx_strand_id
1 'polypeptide(L)'
;VGLLRDIPCKINLIPFNPFALSDYKRPSNNRIKAFQRVLNEAGFVAPIRTTRGADIDAACGQLAGEVLDRTRRSERYRAKAGQRGGEILASSS
;
A
#
# COMPACT_ATOMS: atom_id res chain seq x y z
N VAL A 1 8.75 10.70 -17.30
CA VAL A 1 8.99 9.25 -17.51
C VAL A 1 10.46 8.98 -17.87
N GLY A 2 11.40 9.26 -16.96
CA GLY A 2 12.83 9.06 -17.23
C GLY A 2 13.33 7.64 -16.89
N LEU A 3 12.83 7.07 -15.79
CA LEU A 3 13.38 5.85 -15.19
C LEU A 3 13.24 4.59 -16.06
N LEU A 4 12.17 4.48 -16.84
CA LEU A 4 11.82 3.27 -17.61
C LEU A 4 12.08 3.43 -19.11
N ARG A 5 12.74 4.51 -19.55
CA ARG A 5 12.89 4.86 -20.97
C ARG A 5 13.52 3.72 -21.78
N ASP A 6 14.56 3.09 -21.25
CA ASP A 6 15.34 2.07 -21.95
C ASP A 6 14.98 0.64 -21.52
N ILE A 7 13.89 0.47 -20.76
CA ILE A 7 13.44 -0.82 -20.25
C ILE A 7 12.10 -1.17 -20.89
N PRO A 8 12.07 -2.12 -21.85
CA PRO A 8 10.83 -2.62 -22.42
C PRO A 8 9.97 -3.26 -21.33
N CYS A 9 8.86 -2.62 -20.96
CA CYS A 9 8.02 -3.09 -19.88
C CYS A 9 6.54 -2.70 -20.05
N LYS A 10 5.69 -3.38 -19.28
CA LYS A 10 4.29 -3.03 -19.09
C LYS A 10 4.11 -2.54 -17.64
N ILE A 11 3.42 -1.43 -17.44
CA ILE A 11 3.28 -0.80 -16.13
C ILE A 11 1.89 -1.11 -15.57
N ASN A 12 1.80 -1.94 -14.54
CA ASN A 12 0.50 -2.28 -13.98
C ASN A 12 0.14 -1.32 -12.84
N LEU A 13 -0.87 -0.47 -13.03
CA LEU A 13 -1.33 0.47 -12.01
C LEU A 13 -2.25 -0.27 -11.03
N ILE A 14 -1.84 -0.33 -9.76
CA ILE A 14 -2.62 -0.92 -8.68
C ILE A 14 -3.04 0.22 -7.75
N PRO A 15 -4.32 0.64 -7.77
CA PRO A 15 -4.82 1.59 -6.80
C PRO A 15 -4.60 1.07 -5.39
N PHE A 16 -4.17 1.93 -4.48
CA PHE A 16 -3.89 1.54 -3.11
C PHE A 16 -5.13 0.99 -2.41
N ASN A 17 -4.97 -0.10 -1.67
CA ASN A 17 -5.98 -0.69 -0.81
C ASN A 17 -5.65 -0.32 0.65
N PRO A 18 -6.47 0.51 1.31
CA PRO A 18 -6.18 0.92 2.68
C PRO A 18 -6.28 -0.25 3.65
N PHE A 19 -5.47 -0.19 4.71
CA PHE A 19 -5.49 -1.12 5.84
C PHE A 19 -5.21 -0.34 7.13
N ALA A 20 -5.61 -0.89 8.28
CA ALA A 20 -5.67 -0.15 9.56
C ALA A 20 -4.35 0.48 10.03
N LEU A 21 -3.20 -0.05 9.60
CA LEU A 21 -1.86 0.43 9.99
C LEU A 21 -1.20 1.33 8.93
N SER A 22 -1.94 1.78 7.92
CA SER A 22 -1.41 2.65 6.86
C SER A 22 -1.95 4.08 6.96
N ASP A 23 -1.04 5.05 6.96
CA ASP A 23 -1.38 6.48 6.85
C ASP A 23 -1.75 6.91 5.42
N TYR A 24 -1.53 6.04 4.42
CA TYR A 24 -1.85 6.32 3.03
C TYR A 24 -3.32 6.14 2.69
N LYS A 25 -3.79 6.93 1.72
CA LYS A 25 -5.15 6.86 1.18
C LYS A 25 -5.14 6.45 -0.28
N ARG A 26 -6.19 5.77 -0.69
CA ARG A 26 -6.43 5.46 -2.10
C ARG A 26 -6.55 6.78 -2.89
N PRO A 27 -5.77 6.97 -3.98
CA PRO A 27 -5.93 8.15 -4.82
C PRO A 27 -7.29 8.13 -5.53
N SER A 28 -7.82 9.31 -5.84
CA SER A 28 -9.07 9.41 -6.60
C SER A 28 -8.92 8.83 -8.00
N ASN A 29 -10.02 8.31 -8.55
CA ASN A 29 -10.02 7.74 -9.91
C ASN A 29 -9.51 8.73 -10.97
N ASN A 30 -9.80 10.02 -10.80
CA ASN A 30 -9.31 11.07 -11.71
C ASN A 30 -7.78 11.20 -11.66
N ARG A 31 -7.16 11.14 -10.47
CA ARG A 31 -5.70 11.17 -10.34
C ARG A 31 -5.05 9.92 -10.94
N ILE A 32 -5.65 8.74 -10.73
CA ILE A 32 -5.14 7.49 -11.31
C ILE A 32 -5.19 7.56 -12.83
N LYS A 33 -6.31 8.00 -13.41
CA LYS A 33 -6.47 8.17 -14.87
C LYS A 33 -5.52 9.22 -15.44
N ALA A 34 -5.31 10.33 -14.74
CA ALA A 34 -4.36 11.36 -15.17
C ALA A 34 -2.92 10.80 -15.21
N PHE A 35 -2.53 10.01 -14.21
CA PHE A 35 -1.23 9.35 -14.19
C PHE A 35 -1.09 8.31 -15.31
N GLN A 36 -2.14 7.49 -15.51
CA GLN A 36 -2.21 6.54 -16.62
C GLN A 36 -2.03 7.24 -17.97
N ARG A 37 -2.71 8.37 -18.19
CA ARG A 37 -2.60 9.15 -19.41
C ARG A 37 -1.17 9.59 -19.68
N VAL A 38 -0.46 10.10 -18.67
CA VAL A 38 0.96 10.48 -18.79
C VAL A 38 1.85 9.30 -19.20
N LEU A 39 1.59 8.09 -18.69
CA LEU A 39 2.33 6.89 -19.08
C LEU A 39 2.02 6.44 -20.51
N ASN A 40 0.75 6.49 -20.90
CA ASN A 40 0.30 6.12 -22.24
C ASN A 40 0.84 7.10 -23.31
N GLU A 41 0.80 8.41 -23.02
CA GLU A 41 1.38 9.45 -23.89
C GLU A 41 2.90 9.27 -24.06
N ALA A 42 3.56 8.66 -23.07
CA ALA A 42 4.96 8.27 -23.14
C ALA A 42 5.23 6.94 -23.88
N GLY A 43 4.20 6.29 -24.42
CA GLY A 43 4.31 5.02 -25.17
C GLY A 43 4.24 3.75 -24.32
N PHE A 44 3.98 3.83 -23.01
CA PHE A 44 3.87 2.65 -22.17
C PHE A 44 2.44 2.07 -22.18
N VAL A 45 2.35 0.75 -22.09
CA VAL A 45 1.08 0.06 -21.81
C VAL A 45 0.85 0.06 -20.30
N ALA A 46 -0.13 0.85 -19.84
CA ALA A 46 -0.39 1.05 -18.42
C ALA A 46 -1.82 0.67 -17.96
N PRO A 47 -2.21 -0.62 -17.90
CA PRO A 47 -3.54 -1.01 -17.43
C PRO A 47 -3.73 -0.64 -15.94
N ILE A 48 -4.96 -0.27 -15.57
CA ILE A 48 -5.36 -0.10 -14.17
C ILE A 48 -6.04 -1.39 -13.72
N ARG A 49 -5.53 -2.00 -12.64
CA ARG A 49 -6.21 -3.12 -11.99
C ARG A 49 -7.47 -2.62 -11.31
N THR A 50 -8.61 -3.19 -11.68
CA THR A 50 -9.83 -3.09 -10.89
C THR A 50 -9.67 -3.95 -9.64
N THR A 51 -9.94 -3.36 -8.48
CA THR A 51 -10.03 -4.09 -7.23
C THR A 51 -11.23 -5.05 -7.31
N ARG A 52 -10.97 -6.36 -7.35
CA ARG A 52 -11.99 -7.37 -7.04
C ARG A 52 -11.94 -7.61 -5.52
N GLY A 53 -13.09 -7.62 -4.85
CA GLY A 53 -13.17 -7.95 -3.42
C GLY A 53 -12.96 -6.79 -2.43
N ALA A 54 -13.09 -5.53 -2.85
CA ALA A 54 -13.09 -4.38 -1.92
C ALA A 54 -14.33 -4.38 -0.99
N ASP A 55 -15.35 -5.12 -1.39
CA ASP A 55 -16.59 -5.43 -0.69
C ASP A 55 -16.45 -6.57 0.33
N ILE A 56 -15.36 -7.35 0.31
CA ILE A 56 -15.14 -8.52 1.18
C ILE A 56 -13.74 -8.57 1.81
N ASP A 57 -13.04 -7.43 1.90
CA ASP A 57 -11.66 -7.33 2.44
C ASP A 57 -10.67 -8.35 1.85
N ALA A 58 -10.87 -8.74 0.59
CA ALA A 58 -10.01 -9.71 -0.11
C ALA A 58 -9.06 -9.03 -1.12
N ALA A 59 -8.91 -7.71 -1.04
CA ALA A 59 -8.04 -6.98 -1.95
C ALA A 59 -6.57 -7.30 -1.66
N CYS A 60 -5.70 -7.24 -2.69
CA CYS A 60 -4.26 -7.47 -2.53
C CYS A 60 -3.69 -6.59 -1.39
N GLY A 61 -3.09 -7.22 -0.38
CA GLY A 61 -2.61 -6.59 0.87
C GLY A 61 -3.47 -6.89 2.10
N GLN A 62 -4.71 -7.35 1.94
CA GLN A 62 -5.64 -7.69 3.02
C GLN A 62 -5.69 -9.18 3.36
N LEU A 63 -4.93 -10.03 2.66
CA LEU A 63 -4.70 -11.44 3.05
C LEU A 63 -3.77 -11.53 4.28
N ALA A 64 -4.07 -10.75 5.32
CA ALA A 64 -3.75 -11.07 6.69
C ALA A 64 -5.01 -11.72 7.27
N GLY A 65 -5.27 -12.98 6.91
CA GLY A 65 -6.20 -13.79 7.71
C GLY A 65 -5.73 -13.81 9.17
N GLU A 66 -6.58 -14.25 10.10
CA GLU A 66 -6.14 -14.52 11.47
C GLU A 66 -5.03 -15.59 11.46
N VAL A 67 -3.79 -15.13 11.36
CA VAL A 67 -2.62 -15.96 11.53
C VAL A 67 -2.51 -16.18 13.03
N LEU A 68 -2.86 -17.39 13.50
CA LEU A 68 -2.38 -17.90 14.78
C LEU A 68 -0.84 -17.96 14.70
N ASP A 69 -0.22 -16.84 15.02
CA ASP A 69 1.22 -16.65 14.98
C ASP A 69 1.88 -17.53 16.05
N ARG A 70 2.24 -18.75 15.66
CA ARG A 70 3.00 -19.69 16.50
C ARG A 70 4.44 -19.22 16.79
N THR A 71 4.88 -18.10 16.20
CA THR A 71 6.27 -17.61 16.32
C THR A 71 6.47 -16.46 17.30
N ARG A 72 5.42 -16.03 18.04
CA ARG A 72 5.46 -14.89 19.00
C ARG A 72 6.01 -13.60 18.39
N ARG A 73 5.94 -13.44 17.06
CA ARG A 73 6.49 -12.28 16.36
C ARG A 73 5.60 -11.05 16.57
N SER A 74 4.30 -11.27 16.59
CA SER A 74 3.27 -10.27 16.94
C SER A 74 3.46 -9.70 18.35
N GLU A 75 3.77 -10.54 19.35
CA GLU A 75 4.11 -10.10 20.71
C GLU A 75 5.36 -9.20 20.73
N ARG A 76 6.42 -9.58 20.01
CA ARG A 76 7.65 -8.76 19.92
C ARG A 76 7.40 -7.40 19.25
N TYR A 77 6.54 -7.34 18.24
CA TYR A 77 6.17 -6.09 17.59
C TYR A 77 5.33 -5.19 18.51
N ARG A 78 4.35 -5.75 19.23
CA ARG A 78 3.56 -5.00 20.23
C ARG A 78 4.43 -4.47 21.37
N ALA A 79 5.38 -5.26 21.86
CA ALA A 79 6.33 -4.83 22.90
C ALA A 79 7.22 -3.67 22.43
N LYS A 80 7.72 -3.71 21.18
CA LYS A 80 8.49 -2.59 20.59
C LYS A 80 7.65 -1.34 20.33
N ALA A 81 6.39 -1.49 19.94
CA ALA A 81 5.49 -0.35 19.71
C ALA A 81 5.11 0.35 21.03
N GLY A 82 4.90 -0.40 22.11
CA GLY A 82 4.60 0.15 23.44
C GLY A 82 5.75 0.95 24.06
N GLN A 83 7.00 0.55 23.83
CA GLN A 83 8.18 1.29 24.32
C GLN A 83 8.32 2.68 23.67
N ARG A 84 7.98 2.83 22.39
CA ARG A 84 8.00 4.12 21.67
C ARG A 84 6.92 5.10 22.12
N GLY A 85 5.77 4.60 22.59
CA GLY A 85 4.70 5.44 23.14
C GLY A 85 5.04 6.00 24.53
N GLY A 86 5.79 5.23 25.34
CA GLY A 86 6.18 5.64 26.69
C GLY A 86 7.27 6.71 26.74
N GLU A 87 8.24 6.67 25.83
CA GLU A 87 9.33 7.66 25.77
C GLU A 87 8.84 9.08 25.44
N ILE A 88 7.81 9.23 24.61
CA ILE A 88 7.28 10.55 24.19
C ILE A 88 6.55 11.25 25.35
N LEU A 89 5.87 10.49 26.22
CA LEU A 89 5.20 11.03 27.40
C LEU A 89 6.18 11.40 28.52
N ALA A 90 7.31 10.68 28.65
CA ALA A 90 8.31 10.93 29.69
C ALA A 90 9.24 12.13 29.39
N SER A 91 9.40 12.54 28.13
CA SER A 91 10.24 13.69 27.74
C SER A 91 9.52 15.04 27.77
N SER A 92 8.25 15.06 28.18
CA SER A 92 7.38 16.25 28.19
C SER A 92 7.06 16.75 29.62
N SER A 93 7.81 16.29 30.63
CA SER A 93 7.73 16.73 32.03
C SER A 93 9.03 17.38 32.48
#